data_AF-A0A199UDT3-F1
#
_entry.id   AF-A0A199UDT3-F1
#
_cell.length_a   1.000
_cell.length_b   1.000
_cell.length_c   1.000
_cell.angle_alpha   90.00
_cell.angle_beta   90.00
_cell.angle_gamma   90.00
#
_symmetry.space_group_name_H-M   'P 1'
#
loop_
_entity.id
_entity.type
_entity.pdbx_description
1 polymer ?
#
loop_
_entity_poly.entity_id
_entity_poly.type
_entity_poly.pdbx_seq_one_letter_code
_entity_poly.pdbx_strand_id
1 'polypeptide(L)'
;MDLSILFSSLLLSCVLFASSTDAKYNAVFSFGDSFADTGNFVILESQLLPVIPIDLPPYGMTFFGHPTGESLGLPFLPPSLSHNESFSKGANFAVVGATALDLAFFQENNITGIPPIDSSLSVQLGWFDALKPSLCKTTRKCKNYMKKSLFFVGEFGGNDYNFLLTSGKTLDQVIETYVPKVTDVVYKAVEKLIGEGAATVVVPGNVPTGCIPAILTLFASPNKTDYDPQTGCLKKFNELGKHHNLLLLKAVEQLRKKYPYARIIYADYYAPVIEFASKPTQFGFSNGAIKACCGGGGPYNYNVSAVCGLPGVSACKDPSTYANWDGIHLTEASYSRIATGWLKGPYAHPPIQNLSHIPYIEHKCYYEHLRGGGVLIGFDHDYCEGCWSAAGGFVTSCLCGCGRLVERLESWSSSTG
;
A
#
# COMPACT_ATOMS: atom_id res chain seq x y z
N MET A 1 51.17 36.90 13.88
CA MET A 1 50.82 35.80 14.82
C MET A 1 49.30 35.71 15.02
N ASP A 2 48.57 35.86 13.92
CA ASP A 2 47.76 34.85 13.25
C ASP A 2 46.61 34.23 14.05
N LEU A 3 45.53 35.02 14.12
CA LEU A 3 44.16 34.60 14.41
C LEU A 3 43.60 33.59 13.36
N SER A 4 44.39 33.23 12.34
CA SER A 4 44.03 32.31 11.25
C SER A 4 44.21 30.83 11.61
N ILE A 5 44.87 30.50 12.73
CA ILE A 5 45.21 29.11 13.08
C ILE A 5 44.12 28.44 13.95
N LEU A 6 43.29 29.21 14.66
CA LEU A 6 42.21 28.67 15.52
C LEU A 6 40.92 28.33 14.76
N PHE A 7 40.71 28.85 13.55
CA PHE A 7 39.56 28.47 12.71
C PHE A 7 39.83 27.20 11.89
N SER A 8 41.09 26.81 11.70
CA SER A 8 41.44 25.64 10.90
C SER A 8 41.37 24.32 11.68
N SER A 9 41.35 24.35 13.02
CA SER A 9 41.16 23.16 13.86
C SER A 9 39.69 22.84 14.14
N LEU A 10 38.77 23.81 14.04
CA LEU A 10 37.33 23.58 14.17
C LEU A 10 36.67 23.07 12.88
N LEU A 11 37.28 23.34 11.72
CA LEU A 11 36.82 22.85 10.42
C LEU A 11 37.24 21.40 10.13
N LEU A 12 38.20 20.84 10.89
CA LEU A 12 38.68 19.46 10.70
C LEU A 12 37.96 18.42 11.57
N SER A 13 37.12 18.82 12.53
CA SER A 13 36.22 17.89 13.26
C SER A 13 34.85 17.73 12.60
N CYS A 14 34.55 18.45 11.52
CA CYS A 14 33.28 18.39 10.81
C CYS A 14 33.26 17.39 9.64
N VAL A 15 34.31 16.59 9.44
CA VAL A 15 34.41 15.61 8.34
C VAL A 15 33.88 14.22 8.70
N LEU A 16 33.35 13.96 9.91
CA LEU A 16 32.90 12.60 10.29
C LEU A 16 31.45 12.47 10.77
N PHE A 17 30.55 13.32 10.25
CA PHE A 17 29.13 12.97 10.19
C PHE A 17 28.59 13.18 8.78
N ALA A 18 29.29 12.64 7.78
CA ALA A 18 28.56 12.05 6.68
C ALA A 18 27.75 10.89 7.27
N SER A 19 26.53 11.18 7.71
CA SER A 19 25.54 10.13 7.93
C SER A 19 25.31 9.49 6.57
N SER A 20 26.11 8.46 6.27
CA SER A 20 25.77 7.50 5.24
C SER A 20 24.39 7.01 5.62
N THR A 21 23.36 7.46 4.90
CA THR A 21 22.05 6.81 4.95
C THR A 21 22.31 5.40 4.41
N ASP A 22 22.54 4.48 5.34
CA ASP A 22 22.92 3.10 5.11
C ASP A 22 21.94 2.51 4.09
N ALA A 23 22.44 2.20 2.88
CA ALA A 23 21.60 1.74 1.79
C ALA A 23 21.00 0.37 2.17
N LYS A 24 19.76 0.40 2.68
CA LYS A 24 19.16 -0.70 3.45
C LYS A 24 18.84 -1.96 2.63
N TYR A 25 18.79 -1.85 1.29
CA TYR A 25 18.48 -2.93 0.36
C TYR A 25 19.34 -2.85 -0.91
N ASN A 26 19.75 -4.00 -1.43
CA ASN A 26 20.58 -4.11 -2.64
C ASN A 26 19.78 -4.14 -3.94
N ALA A 27 18.52 -4.57 -3.86
CA ALA A 27 17.60 -4.67 -4.99
C ALA A 27 16.15 -4.55 -4.49
N VAL A 28 15.25 -4.13 -5.39
CA VAL A 28 13.81 -4.09 -5.12
C VAL A 28 13.04 -4.87 -6.19
N PHE A 29 12.13 -5.73 -5.78
CA PHE A 29 11.24 -6.45 -6.68
C PHE A 29 9.80 -6.05 -6.38
N SER A 30 9.09 -5.58 -7.40
CA SER A 30 7.71 -5.10 -7.25
C SER A 30 6.76 -5.97 -8.05
N PHE A 31 5.71 -6.45 -7.40
CA PHE A 31 4.59 -7.18 -7.98
C PHE A 31 3.33 -6.36 -7.69
N GLY A 32 2.42 -6.23 -8.63
CA GLY A 32 1.25 -5.38 -8.43
C GLY A 32 0.48 -5.11 -9.70
N ASP A 33 -0.27 -4.03 -9.69
CA ASP A 33 -1.11 -3.60 -10.81
C ASP A 33 -0.67 -2.24 -11.36
N SER A 34 -1.62 -1.47 -11.88
CA SER A 34 -1.39 -0.12 -12.41
C SER A 34 -0.85 0.89 -11.39
N PHE A 35 -0.98 0.63 -10.09
CA PHE A 35 -0.40 1.51 -9.06
C PHE A 35 1.14 1.42 -9.01
N ALA A 36 1.71 0.35 -9.57
CA ALA A 36 3.13 0.10 -9.54
C ALA A 36 3.74 -0.16 -10.94
N ASP A 37 2.94 -0.31 -12.00
CA ASP A 37 3.46 -0.59 -13.34
C ASP A 37 4.42 0.53 -13.84
N THR A 38 5.49 0.09 -14.50
CA THR A 38 6.59 0.92 -15.01
C THR A 38 6.75 0.80 -16.52
N GLY A 39 5.85 0.10 -17.20
CA GLY A 39 5.83 -0.08 -18.66
C GLY A 39 5.60 -1.52 -19.14
N ASN A 40 5.35 -2.49 -18.24
CA ASN A 40 5.07 -3.87 -18.68
C ASN A 40 3.77 -3.93 -19.49
N PHE A 41 2.74 -3.18 -19.09
CA PHE A 41 1.49 -3.13 -19.85
C PHE A 41 1.71 -2.64 -21.28
N VAL A 42 2.47 -1.57 -21.49
CA VAL A 42 2.74 -1.03 -22.85
C VAL A 42 3.43 -2.08 -23.73
N ILE A 43 4.38 -2.83 -23.16
CA ILE A 43 5.07 -3.93 -23.86
C ILE A 43 4.07 -5.02 -24.26
N LEU A 44 3.16 -5.42 -23.36
CA LEU A 44 2.14 -6.45 -23.62
C LEU A 44 1.06 -5.98 -24.60
N GLU A 45 0.56 -4.76 -24.42
CA GLU A 45 -0.53 -4.18 -25.20
C GLU A 45 -0.13 -3.96 -26.66
N SER A 46 1.10 -3.49 -26.90
CA SER A 46 1.65 -3.34 -28.25
C SER A 46 1.55 -4.61 -29.10
N GLN A 47 1.38 -5.77 -28.45
CA GLN A 47 1.26 -7.07 -29.08
C GLN A 47 -0.19 -7.55 -29.25
N LEU A 48 -1.19 -6.91 -28.62
CA LEU A 48 -2.53 -7.49 -28.42
C LEU A 48 -3.73 -6.59 -28.75
N LEU A 49 -3.69 -5.26 -28.59
CA LEU A 49 -4.91 -4.41 -28.67
C LEU A 49 -4.65 -3.02 -29.28
N PRO A 50 -5.62 -2.42 -30.00
CA PRO A 50 -5.55 -1.00 -30.35
C PRO A 50 -5.94 -0.09 -29.17
N VAL A 51 -4.90 0.50 -28.56
CA VAL A 51 -4.78 1.80 -27.85
C VAL A 51 -5.71 2.03 -26.65
N ILE A 52 -5.28 1.53 -25.48
CA ILE A 52 -5.53 2.16 -24.19
C ILE A 52 -4.56 3.36 -24.11
N PRO A 53 -5.04 4.61 -23.99
CA PRO A 53 -4.24 5.82 -24.19
C PRO A 53 -3.33 6.17 -22.99
N ILE A 54 -2.84 5.16 -22.27
CA ILE A 54 -1.97 5.34 -21.10
C ILE A 54 -0.52 5.66 -21.49
N ASP A 55 -0.14 5.36 -22.74
CA ASP A 55 1.12 5.74 -23.38
C ASP A 55 1.01 7.08 -24.14
N LEU A 56 -0.12 7.79 -24.02
CA LEU A 56 -0.37 9.07 -24.66
C LEU A 56 -0.40 10.22 -23.64
N PRO A 57 -0.09 11.46 -24.05
CA PRO A 57 -0.37 12.64 -23.24
C PRO A 57 -1.84 12.67 -22.81
N PRO A 58 -2.14 13.06 -21.55
CA PRO A 58 -1.28 13.78 -20.61
C PRO A 58 -0.51 12.90 -19.61
N TYR A 59 -0.45 11.58 -19.78
CA TYR A 59 0.31 10.73 -18.86
C TYR A 59 1.79 11.11 -18.84
N GLY A 60 2.39 11.11 -17.64
CA GLY A 60 3.78 11.50 -17.43
C GLY A 60 4.06 13.02 -17.42
N MET A 61 3.05 13.88 -17.49
CA MET A 61 3.28 15.33 -17.52
C MET A 61 3.92 15.93 -16.26
N THR A 62 3.80 15.28 -15.10
CA THR A 62 4.38 15.76 -13.83
C THR A 62 5.71 15.09 -13.49
N PHE A 63 5.89 13.84 -13.91
CA PHE A 63 7.07 13.03 -13.66
C PHE A 63 7.60 12.48 -14.98
N PHE A 64 8.82 12.91 -15.36
CA PHE A 64 9.54 12.72 -16.63
C PHE A 64 9.11 13.55 -17.84
N GLY A 65 7.91 14.13 -17.85
CA GLY A 65 7.42 14.92 -19.00
C GLY A 65 7.01 14.07 -20.20
N HIS A 66 6.98 12.75 -20.05
CA HIS A 66 6.48 11.76 -20.99
C HIS A 66 5.91 10.56 -20.21
N PRO A 67 4.98 9.78 -20.79
CA PRO A 67 4.44 8.55 -20.18
C PRO A 67 5.56 7.59 -19.75
N THR A 68 5.28 6.74 -18.76
CA THR A 68 6.24 5.77 -18.19
C THR A 68 6.86 4.92 -19.30
N GLY A 69 8.20 4.96 -19.45
CA GLY A 69 8.89 4.23 -20.51
C GLY A 69 10.29 4.72 -20.91
N GLU A 70 10.74 5.91 -20.49
CA GLU A 70 12.10 6.40 -20.80
C GLU A 70 12.88 6.84 -19.54
N SER A 71 14.15 6.43 -19.46
CA SER A 71 15.08 6.62 -18.33
C SER A 71 15.88 7.93 -18.46
N LEU A 72 16.42 8.54 -17.39
CA LEU A 72 17.75 8.25 -16.83
C LEU A 72 18.04 9.09 -15.56
N GLY A 73 18.61 8.49 -14.50
CA GLY A 73 19.35 9.26 -13.46
C GLY A 73 19.62 8.57 -12.10
N LEU A 74 18.66 7.80 -11.60
CA LEU A 74 18.78 6.80 -10.50
C LEU A 74 17.81 5.67 -10.89
N PRO A 75 18.11 4.37 -10.68
CA PRO A 75 17.41 3.31 -11.41
C PRO A 75 15.94 3.22 -10.97
N PHE A 76 15.06 3.81 -11.77
CA PHE A 76 13.66 3.43 -11.87
C PHE A 76 13.61 1.92 -12.07
N LEU A 77 12.73 1.21 -11.36
CA LEU A 77 12.70 -0.25 -11.47
C LEU A 77 12.30 -0.63 -12.89
N PRO A 78 13.17 -1.29 -13.67
CA PRO A 78 12.89 -1.57 -15.06
C PRO A 78 11.71 -2.54 -15.18
N PRO A 79 10.83 -2.37 -16.17
CA PRO A 79 9.78 -3.34 -16.46
C PRO A 79 10.43 -4.68 -16.79
N SER A 80 9.99 -5.74 -16.11
CA SER A 80 10.55 -7.09 -16.20
C SER A 80 10.49 -7.70 -17.60
N LEU A 81 9.59 -7.22 -18.45
CA LEU A 81 9.43 -7.67 -19.83
C LEU A 81 10.35 -6.93 -20.83
N SER A 82 11.16 -5.98 -20.36
CA SER A 82 12.15 -5.32 -21.22
C SER A 82 13.32 -6.25 -21.56
N HIS A 83 13.77 -6.20 -22.81
CA HIS A 83 14.83 -7.08 -23.32
C HIS A 83 16.26 -6.51 -23.16
N ASN A 84 16.42 -5.23 -22.82
CA ASN A 84 17.72 -4.54 -22.83
C ASN A 84 18.15 -3.98 -21.46
N GLU A 85 17.53 -4.44 -20.37
CA GLU A 85 17.76 -3.90 -19.03
C GLU A 85 18.59 -4.82 -18.13
N SER A 86 19.32 -4.21 -17.19
CA SER A 86 19.98 -4.97 -16.11
C SER A 86 19.08 -5.07 -14.89
N PHE A 87 18.67 -6.29 -14.56
CA PHE A 87 17.84 -6.55 -13.38
C PHE A 87 18.63 -6.79 -12.08
N SER A 88 19.94 -6.52 -12.08
CA SER A 88 20.83 -6.74 -10.93
C SER A 88 20.50 -5.88 -9.69
N LYS A 89 19.66 -4.86 -9.87
CA LYS A 89 19.15 -3.96 -8.82
C LYS A 89 17.65 -4.10 -8.60
N GLY A 90 17.01 -5.07 -9.22
CA GLY A 90 15.56 -5.23 -9.13
C GLY A 90 14.88 -5.24 -10.48
N ALA A 91 13.59 -5.55 -10.43
CA ALA A 91 12.68 -5.54 -11.56
C ALA A 91 11.28 -5.21 -11.07
N ASN A 92 10.48 -4.59 -11.93
CA ASN A 92 9.06 -4.39 -11.70
C ASN A 92 8.27 -5.37 -12.57
N PHE A 93 7.46 -6.20 -11.95
CA PHE A 93 6.59 -7.19 -12.59
C PHE A 93 5.13 -6.73 -12.64
N ALA A 94 4.79 -5.59 -12.04
CA ALA A 94 3.42 -5.09 -12.02
C ALA A 94 2.92 -4.76 -13.43
N VAL A 95 1.62 -4.98 -13.66
CA VAL A 95 0.97 -4.75 -14.95
C VAL A 95 -0.36 -4.04 -14.73
N VAL A 96 -0.66 -3.00 -15.50
CA VAL A 96 -1.96 -2.33 -15.47
C VAL A 96 -3.11 -3.34 -15.61
N GLY A 97 -4.07 -3.28 -14.70
CA GLY A 97 -5.23 -4.17 -14.68
C GLY A 97 -4.99 -5.56 -14.10
N ALA A 98 -3.77 -5.87 -13.63
CA ALA A 98 -3.46 -7.16 -13.01
C ALA A 98 -4.35 -7.45 -11.80
N THR A 99 -4.66 -8.73 -11.63
CA THR A 99 -5.49 -9.29 -10.57
C THR A 99 -4.67 -10.18 -9.64
N ALA A 100 -5.12 -10.38 -8.40
CA ALA A 100 -4.57 -11.44 -7.56
C ALA A 100 -4.94 -12.81 -8.15
N LEU A 101 -6.22 -12.98 -8.49
CA LEU A 101 -6.76 -14.22 -9.06
C LEU A 101 -6.35 -14.36 -10.53
N ASP A 102 -6.18 -15.59 -10.99
CA ASP A 102 -5.77 -15.87 -12.37
C ASP A 102 -6.89 -15.56 -13.37
N LEU A 103 -6.53 -15.20 -14.60
CA LEU A 103 -7.50 -14.95 -15.68
C LEU A 103 -8.43 -16.16 -15.88
N ALA A 104 -7.89 -17.38 -15.76
CA ALA A 104 -8.66 -18.63 -15.82
C ALA A 104 -9.78 -18.68 -14.77
N PHE A 105 -9.54 -18.18 -13.54
CA PHE A 105 -10.58 -18.14 -12.50
C PHE A 105 -11.78 -17.32 -12.95
N PHE A 106 -11.55 -16.15 -13.57
CA PHE A 106 -12.64 -15.31 -14.06
C PHE A 106 -13.39 -15.99 -15.20
N GLN A 107 -12.68 -16.58 -16.15
CA GLN A 107 -13.27 -17.31 -17.29
C GLN A 107 -14.13 -18.49 -16.84
N GLU A 108 -13.63 -19.32 -15.92
CA GLU A 108 -14.35 -20.47 -15.34
C GLU A 108 -15.59 -20.05 -14.54
N ASN A 109 -15.62 -18.81 -14.03
CA ASN A 109 -16.75 -18.25 -13.30
C ASN A 109 -17.67 -17.38 -14.19
N ASN A 110 -17.56 -17.48 -15.51
CA ASN A 110 -18.33 -16.73 -16.50
C ASN A 110 -18.20 -15.20 -16.37
N ILE A 111 -17.00 -14.73 -16.00
CA ILE A 111 -16.66 -13.30 -15.92
C ILE A 111 -15.83 -12.96 -17.16
N THR A 112 -16.47 -12.31 -18.15
CA THR A 112 -15.89 -12.08 -19.48
C THR A 112 -15.46 -10.63 -19.72
N GLY A 113 -15.72 -9.72 -18.78
CA GLY A 113 -15.36 -8.30 -18.90
C GLY A 113 -13.89 -7.98 -18.58
N ILE A 114 -13.09 -8.99 -18.21
CA ILE A 114 -11.66 -8.83 -17.94
C ILE A 114 -10.87 -8.86 -19.27
N PRO A 115 -9.92 -7.94 -19.50
CA PRO A 115 -9.03 -8.01 -20.65
C PRO A 115 -8.32 -9.36 -20.74
N PRO A 116 -8.13 -9.94 -21.94
CA PRO A 116 -7.49 -11.24 -22.11
C PRO A 116 -5.96 -11.17 -21.98
N ILE A 117 -5.46 -10.43 -20.98
CA ILE A 117 -4.03 -10.23 -20.72
C ILE A 117 -3.69 -11.02 -19.45
N ASP A 118 -2.97 -12.13 -19.63
CA ASP A 118 -2.55 -12.97 -18.52
C ASP A 118 -1.39 -12.31 -17.77
N SER A 119 -1.72 -11.65 -16.66
CA SER A 119 -0.80 -10.80 -15.90
C SER A 119 -1.06 -10.86 -14.39
N SER A 120 -1.78 -11.90 -13.93
CA SER A 120 -2.12 -12.08 -12.53
C SER A 120 -0.87 -12.19 -11.64
N LEU A 121 -1.04 -12.06 -10.33
CA LEU A 121 0.06 -12.24 -9.37
C LEU A 121 0.81 -13.56 -9.57
N SER A 122 0.13 -14.66 -9.91
CA SER A 122 0.80 -15.94 -10.17
C SER A 122 1.69 -15.89 -11.40
N VAL A 123 1.25 -15.22 -12.47
CA VAL A 123 2.03 -15.00 -13.69
C VAL A 123 3.24 -14.12 -13.42
N GLN A 124 3.07 -13.03 -12.68
CA GLN A 124 4.16 -12.15 -12.29
C GLN A 124 5.22 -12.88 -11.46
N LEU A 125 4.81 -13.78 -10.54
CA LEU A 125 5.72 -14.66 -9.80
C LEU A 125 6.44 -15.66 -10.74
N GLY A 126 5.76 -16.13 -11.78
CA GLY A 126 6.37 -16.96 -12.82
C GLY A 126 7.45 -16.21 -13.61
N TRP A 127 7.23 -14.95 -13.96
CA TRP A 127 8.26 -14.09 -14.57
C TRP A 127 9.46 -13.87 -13.64
N PHE A 128 9.21 -13.70 -12.35
CA PHE A 128 10.28 -13.62 -11.36
C PHE A 128 11.09 -14.92 -11.26
N ASP A 129 10.42 -16.07 -11.30
CA ASP A 129 11.09 -17.38 -11.33
C ASP A 129 11.95 -17.55 -12.59
N ALA A 130 11.47 -17.09 -13.74
CA ALA A 130 12.24 -17.08 -14.99
C ALA A 130 13.44 -16.13 -14.93
N LEU A 131 13.33 -15.00 -14.23
CA LEU A 131 14.41 -14.02 -14.08
C LEU A 131 15.51 -14.48 -13.10
N LYS A 132 15.14 -15.20 -12.03
CA LYS A 132 16.04 -15.58 -10.92
C LYS A 132 17.39 -16.18 -11.32
N PRO A 133 17.51 -17.09 -12.31
CA PRO A 133 18.79 -17.63 -12.75
C PRO A 133 19.80 -16.57 -13.22
N SER A 134 19.32 -15.43 -13.75
CA SER A 134 20.16 -14.31 -14.17
C SER A 134 20.70 -13.49 -12.98
N LEU A 135 19.97 -13.46 -11.87
CA LEU A 135 20.29 -12.68 -10.67
C LEU A 135 21.33 -13.40 -9.79
N CYS A 136 21.26 -14.72 -9.73
CA CYS A 136 22.08 -15.54 -8.84
C CYS A 136 22.21 -16.97 -9.33
N LYS A 137 23.44 -17.52 -9.31
CA LYS A 137 23.74 -18.82 -9.93
C LYS A 137 23.59 -20.05 -9.02
N THR A 138 23.58 -19.87 -7.70
CA THR A 138 23.50 -21.00 -6.74
C THR A 138 22.47 -20.71 -5.67
N THR A 139 21.85 -21.75 -5.10
CA THR A 139 20.84 -21.62 -4.04
C THR A 139 21.32 -20.75 -2.89
N ARG A 140 22.57 -20.91 -2.45
CA ARG A 140 23.16 -20.09 -1.37
C ARG A 140 23.30 -18.62 -1.79
N LYS A 141 23.78 -18.34 -2.99
CA LYS A 141 23.89 -16.97 -3.52
C LYS A 141 22.52 -16.32 -3.67
N CYS A 142 21.53 -17.08 -4.14
CA CYS A 142 20.15 -16.60 -4.26
C CYS A 142 19.55 -16.25 -2.91
N LYS A 143 19.61 -17.14 -1.91
CA LYS A 143 19.10 -16.83 -0.56
C LYS A 143 19.75 -15.58 0.03
N ASN A 144 21.06 -15.42 -0.15
CA ASN A 144 21.77 -14.22 0.32
C ASN A 144 21.36 -12.95 -0.43
N TYR A 145 21.11 -13.05 -1.73
CA TYR A 145 20.63 -11.93 -2.56
C TYR A 145 19.21 -11.54 -2.13
N MET A 146 18.27 -12.49 -2.10
CA MET A 146 16.87 -12.25 -1.67
C MET A 146 16.78 -11.69 -0.25
N LYS A 147 17.62 -12.15 0.67
CA LYS A 147 17.67 -11.64 2.04
C LYS A 147 18.02 -10.14 2.11
N LYS A 148 18.76 -9.62 1.13
CA LYS A 148 19.15 -8.21 1.02
C LYS A 148 18.26 -7.41 0.07
N SER A 149 17.19 -8.01 -0.44
CA SER A 149 16.24 -7.36 -1.34
C SER A 149 14.97 -6.96 -0.61
N LEU A 150 14.31 -5.93 -1.12
CA LEU A 150 12.98 -5.50 -0.70
C LEU A 150 11.95 -6.00 -1.72
N PHE A 151 10.85 -6.56 -1.24
CA PHE A 151 9.76 -7.04 -2.10
C PHE A 151 8.50 -6.23 -1.84
N PHE A 152 7.84 -5.74 -2.87
CA PHE A 152 6.48 -5.19 -2.81
C PHE A 152 5.52 -6.18 -3.45
N VAL A 153 4.45 -6.54 -2.74
CA VAL A 153 3.41 -7.47 -3.24
C VAL A 153 2.07 -6.76 -3.15
N GLY A 154 1.76 -5.97 -4.17
CA GLY A 154 0.51 -5.22 -4.29
C GLY A 154 0.67 -3.77 -4.76
N GLU A 155 -0.42 -3.03 -4.89
CA GLU A 155 -1.79 -3.42 -4.47
C GLU A 155 -2.40 -4.54 -5.32
N PHE A 156 -3.22 -5.40 -4.70
CA PHE A 156 -3.98 -6.44 -5.37
C PHE A 156 -5.37 -6.57 -4.73
N GLY A 157 -6.39 -6.75 -5.56
CA GLY A 157 -7.78 -6.88 -5.15
C GLY A 157 -8.68 -5.82 -5.77
N GLY A 158 -8.17 -4.61 -6.02
CA GLY A 158 -8.95 -3.54 -6.65
C GLY A 158 -9.54 -3.98 -8.00
N ASN A 159 -8.68 -4.46 -8.90
CA ASN A 159 -9.11 -4.99 -10.20
C ASN A 159 -9.99 -6.23 -10.08
N ASP A 160 -9.65 -7.17 -9.19
CA ASP A 160 -10.44 -8.39 -8.96
C ASP A 160 -11.89 -8.05 -8.63
N TYR A 161 -12.10 -7.12 -7.70
CA TYR A 161 -13.43 -6.71 -7.26
C TYR A 161 -14.15 -5.88 -8.32
N ASN A 162 -13.44 -4.97 -9.00
CA ASN A 162 -14.04 -4.16 -10.04
C ASN A 162 -14.58 -5.04 -11.19
N PHE A 163 -13.81 -6.00 -11.69
CA PHE A 163 -14.26 -6.92 -12.73
C PHE A 163 -15.45 -7.77 -12.30
N LEU A 164 -15.48 -8.23 -11.03
CA LEU A 164 -16.62 -8.95 -10.47
C LEU A 164 -17.89 -8.08 -10.42
N LEU A 165 -17.76 -6.85 -9.91
CA LEU A 165 -18.88 -5.92 -9.77
C LEU A 165 -19.44 -5.51 -11.13
N THR A 166 -18.59 -5.15 -12.09
CA THR A 166 -19.02 -4.77 -13.45
C THR A 166 -19.60 -5.96 -14.23
N SER A 167 -19.32 -7.18 -13.80
CA SER A 167 -19.92 -8.41 -14.35
C SER A 167 -21.19 -8.85 -13.60
N GLY A 168 -21.76 -7.98 -12.78
CA GLY A 168 -23.07 -8.17 -12.14
C GLY A 168 -23.05 -8.92 -10.81
N LYS A 169 -21.88 -9.18 -10.22
CA LYS A 169 -21.82 -9.68 -8.83
C LYS A 169 -22.25 -8.59 -7.87
N THR A 170 -22.99 -8.96 -6.82
CA THR A 170 -23.37 -8.00 -5.78
C THR A 170 -22.18 -7.68 -4.88
N LEU A 171 -22.21 -6.52 -4.23
CA LEU A 171 -21.17 -6.12 -3.30
C LEU A 171 -21.00 -7.14 -2.16
N ASP A 172 -22.11 -7.66 -1.62
CA ASP A 172 -22.08 -8.67 -0.56
C ASP A 172 -21.42 -9.97 -1.05
N GLN A 173 -21.73 -10.41 -2.27
CA GLN A 173 -21.06 -11.57 -2.87
C GLN A 173 -19.55 -11.34 -2.98
N VAL A 174 -19.12 -10.17 -3.45
CA VAL A 174 -17.71 -9.80 -3.56
C VAL A 174 -17.03 -9.86 -2.19
N ILE A 175 -17.61 -9.22 -1.18
CA ILE A 175 -17.09 -9.18 0.19
C ILE A 175 -16.99 -10.58 0.80
N GLU A 176 -18.08 -11.36 0.78
CA GLU A 176 -18.16 -12.62 1.50
C GLU A 176 -17.41 -13.76 0.81
N THR A 177 -17.41 -13.79 -0.53
CA THR A 177 -16.88 -14.93 -1.30
C THR A 177 -15.50 -14.69 -1.88
N TYR A 178 -15.21 -13.48 -2.35
CA TYR A 178 -14.03 -13.21 -3.18
C TYR A 178 -12.92 -12.50 -2.42
N VAL A 179 -13.25 -11.62 -1.45
CA VAL A 179 -12.21 -11.00 -0.61
C VAL A 179 -11.34 -12.04 0.11
N PRO A 180 -11.90 -13.10 0.75
CA PRO A 180 -11.07 -14.14 1.36
C PRO A 180 -10.14 -14.83 0.35
N LYS A 181 -10.63 -15.14 -0.86
CA LYS A 181 -9.83 -15.78 -1.92
C LYS A 181 -8.66 -14.91 -2.36
N VAL A 182 -8.91 -13.63 -2.62
CA VAL A 182 -7.88 -12.66 -3.02
C VAL A 182 -6.81 -12.54 -1.94
N THR A 183 -7.20 -12.33 -0.68
CA THR A 183 -6.23 -12.18 0.42
C THR A 183 -5.44 -13.46 0.70
N ASP A 184 -6.02 -14.65 0.47
CA ASP A 184 -5.32 -15.94 0.55
C ASP A 184 -4.28 -16.11 -0.56
N VAL A 185 -4.57 -15.66 -1.79
CA VAL A 185 -3.57 -15.65 -2.87
C VAL A 185 -2.40 -14.73 -2.54
N VAL A 186 -2.66 -13.53 -2.01
CA VAL A 186 -1.60 -12.61 -1.56
C VAL A 186 -0.80 -13.22 -0.41
N TYR A 187 -1.45 -13.86 0.58
CA TYR A 187 -0.78 -14.60 1.65
C TYR A 187 0.20 -15.64 1.08
N LYS A 188 -0.27 -16.47 0.13
CA LYS A 188 0.53 -17.54 -0.50
C LYS A 188 1.70 -16.99 -1.31
N ALA A 189 1.50 -15.88 -2.02
CA ALA A 189 2.56 -15.19 -2.75
C ALA A 189 3.67 -14.70 -1.82
N VAL A 190 3.30 -14.02 -0.73
CA VAL A 190 4.27 -13.55 0.28
C VAL A 190 4.99 -14.74 0.92
N GLU A 191 4.26 -15.80 1.26
CA GLU A 191 4.83 -17.03 1.82
C GLU A 191 5.84 -17.69 0.87
N LYS A 192 5.53 -17.77 -0.43
CA LYS A 192 6.45 -18.27 -1.46
C LYS A 192 7.74 -17.46 -1.49
N LEU A 193 7.64 -16.13 -1.54
CA LEU A 193 8.82 -15.24 -1.60
C LEU A 193 9.69 -15.39 -0.34
N ILE A 194 9.08 -15.52 0.85
CA ILE A 194 9.81 -15.81 2.09
C ILE A 194 10.53 -17.17 2.01
N GLY A 195 9.85 -18.21 1.49
CA GLY A 195 10.43 -19.53 1.26
C GLY A 195 11.65 -19.50 0.31
N GLU A 196 11.68 -18.54 -0.61
CA GLU A 196 12.80 -18.30 -1.53
C GLU A 196 13.94 -17.45 -0.94
N GLY A 197 13.76 -16.95 0.28
CA GLY A 197 14.77 -16.24 1.05
C GLY A 197 14.52 -14.74 1.19
N ALA A 198 13.35 -14.22 0.80
CA ALA A 198 12.97 -12.85 1.09
C ALA A 198 12.93 -12.62 2.60
N ALA A 199 13.60 -11.56 3.08
CA ALA A 199 13.63 -11.19 4.49
C ALA A 199 12.92 -9.88 4.79
N THR A 200 12.57 -9.08 3.78
CA THR A 200 11.67 -7.93 3.93
C THR A 200 10.66 -7.93 2.80
N VAL A 201 9.36 -7.93 3.16
CA VAL A 201 8.25 -7.86 2.22
C VAL A 201 7.28 -6.77 2.66
N VAL A 202 6.90 -5.88 1.76
CA VAL A 202 5.87 -4.86 1.93
C VAL A 202 4.62 -5.34 1.23
N VAL A 203 3.49 -5.28 1.93
CA VAL A 203 2.19 -5.75 1.47
C VAL A 203 1.21 -4.58 1.56
N PRO A 204 1.02 -3.82 0.47
CA PRO A 204 0.04 -2.75 0.41
C PRO A 204 -1.40 -3.28 0.50
N GLY A 205 -2.24 -2.63 1.30
CA GLY A 205 -3.70 -2.83 1.26
C GLY A 205 -4.39 -1.96 0.22
N ASN A 206 -5.71 -1.98 0.16
CA ASN A 206 -6.49 -1.24 -0.82
C ASN A 206 -6.84 0.18 -0.34
N VAL A 207 -7.00 1.08 -1.30
CA VAL A 207 -7.61 2.40 -1.11
C VAL A 207 -9.08 2.29 -0.68
N PRO A 208 -9.71 3.34 -0.10
CA PRO A 208 -11.15 3.39 0.10
C PRO A 208 -11.89 3.37 -1.24
N THR A 209 -12.38 2.19 -1.65
CA THR A 209 -13.01 1.97 -2.96
C THR A 209 -14.15 2.94 -3.26
N GLY A 210 -14.94 3.29 -2.25
CA GLY A 210 -16.05 4.24 -2.39
C GLY A 210 -15.64 5.70 -2.59
N CYS A 211 -14.36 6.03 -2.46
CA CYS A 211 -13.81 7.34 -2.75
C CYS A 211 -13.23 7.45 -4.17
N ILE A 212 -13.14 6.35 -4.92
CA ILE A 212 -12.62 6.33 -6.29
C ILE A 212 -13.65 7.00 -7.22
N PRO A 213 -13.30 8.04 -7.99
CA PRO A 213 -14.23 8.72 -8.90
C PRO A 213 -14.95 7.79 -9.88
N ALA A 214 -14.25 6.76 -10.38
CA ALA A 214 -14.85 5.73 -11.23
C ALA A 214 -15.98 4.97 -10.52
N ILE A 215 -15.77 4.57 -9.26
CA ILE A 215 -16.78 3.88 -8.44
C ILE A 215 -17.93 4.81 -8.10
N LEU A 216 -17.63 6.05 -7.72
CA LEU A 216 -18.63 7.09 -7.46
C LEU A 216 -19.52 7.40 -8.66
N THR A 217 -18.98 7.24 -9.88
CA THR A 217 -19.71 7.45 -11.14
C THR A 217 -20.51 6.21 -11.53
N LEU A 218 -19.90 5.04 -11.50
CA LEU A 218 -20.52 3.77 -11.94
C LEU A 218 -21.61 3.27 -10.99
N PHE A 219 -21.44 3.51 -9.69
CA PHE A 219 -22.33 3.02 -8.64
C PHE A 219 -22.98 4.17 -7.88
N ALA A 220 -23.19 5.30 -8.55
CA ALA A 220 -23.86 6.47 -7.98
C ALA A 220 -25.23 6.08 -7.41
N SER A 221 -25.42 6.31 -6.11
CA SER A 221 -26.72 6.17 -5.46
C SER A 221 -27.52 7.48 -5.57
N PRO A 222 -28.84 7.42 -5.83
CA PRO A 222 -29.72 8.58 -5.71
C PRO A 222 -29.97 8.97 -4.23
N ASN A 223 -29.69 8.06 -3.29
CA ASN A 223 -29.90 8.30 -1.88
C ASN A 223 -28.66 8.95 -1.24
N LYS A 224 -28.80 10.21 -0.83
CA LYS A 224 -27.71 10.97 -0.17
C LYS A 224 -27.19 10.30 1.10
N THR A 225 -28.01 9.49 1.79
CA THR A 225 -27.57 8.80 3.02
C THR A 225 -26.60 7.66 2.75
N ASP A 226 -26.41 7.23 1.50
CA ASP A 226 -25.43 6.19 1.15
C ASP A 226 -24.00 6.72 1.08
N TYR A 227 -23.86 8.04 0.99
CA TYR A 227 -22.59 8.74 1.01
C TYR A 227 -22.22 9.14 2.43
N ASP A 228 -20.94 9.11 2.73
CA ASP A 228 -20.39 9.68 3.94
C ASP A 228 -20.43 11.22 3.86
N PRO A 229 -21.04 11.92 4.83
CA PRO A 229 -21.23 13.37 4.74
C PRO A 229 -19.94 14.18 4.84
N GLN A 230 -18.86 13.60 5.39
CA GLN A 230 -17.59 14.29 5.56
C GLN A 230 -16.71 14.16 4.30
N THR A 231 -16.67 12.97 3.72
CA THR A 231 -15.76 12.64 2.62
C THR A 231 -16.45 12.66 1.26
N GLY A 232 -17.78 12.52 1.22
CA GLY A 232 -18.54 12.33 -0.03
C GLY A 232 -18.39 10.93 -0.64
N CYS A 233 -17.73 10.00 0.03
CA CYS A 233 -17.49 8.65 -0.49
C CYS A 233 -18.69 7.72 -0.27
N LEU A 234 -18.86 6.72 -1.13
CA LEU A 234 -19.89 5.68 -0.96
C LEU A 234 -19.52 4.76 0.21
N LYS A 235 -20.32 4.76 1.27
CA LYS A 235 -20.02 4.02 2.51
C LYS A 235 -19.87 2.52 2.27
N LYS A 236 -20.81 1.91 1.52
CA LYS A 236 -20.81 0.46 1.27
C LYS A 236 -19.55 0.01 0.51
N PHE A 237 -19.11 0.77 -0.49
CA PHE A 237 -17.88 0.45 -1.22
C PHE A 237 -16.63 0.69 -0.37
N ASN A 238 -16.65 1.67 0.53
CA ASN A 238 -15.59 1.84 1.52
C ASN A 238 -15.51 0.64 2.49
N GLU A 239 -16.62 -0.04 2.80
CA GLU A 239 -16.60 -1.28 3.58
C GLU A 239 -15.93 -2.44 2.85
N LEU A 240 -16.01 -2.52 1.51
CA LEU A 240 -15.25 -3.50 0.74
C LEU A 240 -13.73 -3.32 0.93
N GLY A 241 -13.23 -2.11 0.75
CA GLY A 241 -11.81 -1.80 0.98
C GLY A 241 -11.38 -2.06 2.43
N LYS A 242 -12.20 -1.69 3.42
CA LYS A 242 -11.94 -2.00 4.84
C LYS A 242 -11.89 -3.50 5.10
N HIS A 243 -12.83 -4.26 4.55
CA HIS A 243 -12.91 -5.70 4.76
C HIS A 243 -11.69 -6.42 4.16
N HIS A 244 -11.30 -6.04 2.94
CA HIS A 244 -10.05 -6.51 2.34
C HIS A 244 -8.86 -6.24 3.27
N ASN A 245 -8.69 -4.99 3.69
CA ASN A 245 -7.55 -4.58 4.52
C ASN A 245 -7.51 -5.30 5.86
N LEU A 246 -8.68 -5.57 6.46
CA LEU A 246 -8.77 -6.34 7.69
C LEU A 246 -8.30 -7.79 7.49
N LEU A 247 -8.71 -8.46 6.41
CA LEU A 247 -8.28 -9.83 6.13
C LEU A 247 -6.81 -9.90 5.73
N LEU A 248 -6.34 -8.93 4.94
CA LEU A 248 -4.94 -8.83 4.55
C LEU A 248 -4.03 -8.57 5.76
N LEU A 249 -4.42 -7.69 6.70
CA LEU A 249 -3.68 -7.47 7.94
C LEU A 249 -3.64 -8.75 8.80
N LYS A 250 -4.76 -9.49 8.91
CA LYS A 250 -4.78 -10.80 9.58
C LYS A 250 -3.82 -11.79 8.92
N ALA A 251 -3.77 -11.85 7.60
CA ALA A 251 -2.83 -12.68 6.84
C ALA A 251 -1.37 -12.28 7.13
N VAL A 252 -1.07 -10.98 7.13
CA VAL A 252 0.26 -10.45 7.50
C VAL A 252 0.63 -10.86 8.93
N GLU A 253 -0.28 -10.75 9.90
CA GLU A 253 -0.04 -11.18 11.28
C GLU A 253 0.22 -12.69 11.42
N GLN A 254 -0.48 -13.51 10.64
CA GLN A 254 -0.21 -14.95 10.58
C GLN A 254 1.19 -15.23 10.03
N LEU A 255 1.59 -14.56 8.94
CA LEU A 255 2.92 -14.70 8.35
C LEU A 255 4.01 -14.21 9.31
N ARG A 256 3.80 -13.12 10.06
CA ARG A 256 4.74 -12.64 11.08
C ARG A 256 4.99 -13.69 12.18
N LYS A 257 3.92 -14.36 12.63
CA LYS A 257 4.03 -15.46 13.61
C LYS A 257 4.74 -16.68 13.02
N LYS A 258 4.46 -17.02 11.76
CA LYS A 258 5.05 -18.17 11.07
C LYS A 258 6.52 -17.95 10.71
N TYR A 259 6.90 -16.71 10.39
CA TYR A 259 8.23 -16.33 9.92
C TYR A 259 8.80 -15.16 10.76
N PRO A 260 9.13 -15.38 12.04
CA PRO A 260 9.57 -14.30 12.94
C PRO A 260 10.90 -13.63 12.52
N TYR A 261 11.66 -14.26 11.62
CA TYR A 261 12.88 -13.69 11.05
C TYR A 261 12.61 -12.75 9.85
N ALA A 262 11.42 -12.83 9.25
CA ALA A 262 11.05 -12.02 8.09
C ALA A 262 10.34 -10.75 8.56
N ARG A 263 10.78 -9.61 8.04
CA ARG A 263 10.15 -8.33 8.29
C ARG A 263 9.05 -8.10 7.27
N ILE A 264 7.82 -8.44 7.65
CA ILE A 264 6.63 -8.28 6.81
C ILE A 264 5.94 -6.99 7.22
N ILE A 265 5.80 -6.05 6.29
CA ILE A 265 5.31 -4.68 6.52
C ILE A 265 3.94 -4.57 5.86
N TYR A 266 2.91 -4.24 6.64
CA TYR A 266 1.64 -3.82 6.07
C TYR A 266 1.75 -2.34 5.71
N ALA A 267 1.37 -1.98 4.49
CA ALA A 267 1.42 -0.61 3.99
C ALA A 267 0.00 -0.11 3.67
N ASP A 268 -0.42 0.93 4.37
CA ASP A 268 -1.80 1.41 4.37
C ASP A 268 -2.00 2.47 3.28
N TYR A 269 -2.82 2.14 2.29
CA TYR A 269 -3.36 3.10 1.32
C TYR A 269 -4.66 3.76 1.80
N TYR A 270 -5.38 3.12 2.73
CA TYR A 270 -6.74 3.49 3.09
C TYR A 270 -6.81 4.78 3.90
N ALA A 271 -6.11 4.81 5.05
CA ALA A 271 -6.11 5.95 5.95
C ALA A 271 -5.69 7.27 5.26
N PRO A 272 -4.56 7.35 4.54
CA PRO A 272 -4.15 8.61 3.91
C PRO A 272 -5.16 9.10 2.88
N VAL A 273 -5.77 8.21 2.10
CA VAL A 273 -6.77 8.61 1.09
C VAL A 273 -8.07 9.10 1.73
N ILE A 274 -8.50 8.53 2.87
CA ILE A 274 -9.61 9.08 3.66
C ILE A 274 -9.25 10.47 4.23
N GLU A 275 -8.01 10.68 4.67
CA GLU A 275 -7.55 12.00 5.13
C GLU A 275 -7.58 13.02 3.98
N PHE A 276 -7.16 12.62 2.78
CA PHE A 276 -7.25 13.47 1.59
C PHE A 276 -8.71 13.82 1.27
N ALA A 277 -9.62 12.85 1.32
CA ALA A 277 -11.05 13.07 1.07
C ALA A 277 -11.72 13.97 2.12
N SER A 278 -11.36 13.80 3.40
CA SER A 278 -11.98 14.56 4.50
C SER A 278 -11.43 15.97 4.66
N LYS A 279 -10.13 16.19 4.37
CA LYS A 279 -9.45 17.49 4.57
C LYS A 279 -8.52 17.85 3.41
N PRO A 280 -9.03 17.92 2.16
CA PRO A 280 -8.20 18.01 0.96
C PRO A 280 -7.27 19.24 0.95
N THR A 281 -7.73 20.39 1.44
CA THR A 281 -6.96 21.62 1.49
C THR A 281 -5.73 21.55 2.41
N GLN A 282 -5.75 20.74 3.47
CA GLN A 282 -4.60 20.55 4.37
C GLN A 282 -3.43 19.86 3.66
N PHE A 283 -3.71 19.12 2.59
CA PHE A 283 -2.73 18.40 1.80
C PHE A 283 -2.37 19.10 0.49
N GLY A 284 -2.92 20.31 0.25
CA GLY A 284 -2.72 21.08 -0.98
C GLY A 284 -3.73 20.75 -2.09
N PHE A 285 -4.71 19.86 -1.84
CA PHE A 285 -5.68 19.43 -2.84
C PHE A 285 -6.87 20.42 -2.95
N SER A 286 -6.59 21.68 -3.29
CA SER A 286 -7.61 22.74 -3.33
C SER A 286 -8.75 22.48 -4.32
N ASN A 287 -8.52 21.67 -5.37
CA ASN A 287 -9.54 21.29 -6.34
C ASN A 287 -10.25 19.97 -5.99
N GLY A 288 -9.91 19.36 -4.86
CA GLY A 288 -10.59 18.21 -4.28
C GLY A 288 -9.81 16.90 -4.38
N ALA A 289 -10.24 15.92 -3.58
CA ALA A 289 -9.60 14.60 -3.51
C ALA A 289 -10.40 13.48 -4.19
N ILE A 290 -11.73 13.64 -4.33
CA ILE A 290 -12.63 12.66 -4.96
C ILE A 290 -13.08 13.07 -6.36
N LYS A 291 -12.35 14.00 -6.99
CA LYS A 291 -12.56 14.45 -8.37
C LYS A 291 -11.26 14.23 -9.15
N ALA A 292 -11.35 13.71 -10.37
CA ALA A 292 -10.19 13.48 -11.20
C ALA A 292 -9.65 14.79 -11.79
N CYS A 293 -8.32 14.92 -11.88
CA CYS A 293 -7.66 16.00 -12.62
C CYS A 293 -7.88 15.87 -14.13
N CYS A 294 -7.82 14.66 -14.68
CA CYS A 294 -7.98 14.34 -16.09
C CYS A 294 -9.21 13.46 -16.30
N GLY A 295 -10.13 13.89 -17.16
CA GLY A 295 -11.30 13.09 -17.50
C GLY A 295 -12.37 13.86 -18.26
N GLY A 296 -13.35 13.13 -18.78
CA GLY A 296 -14.36 13.64 -19.72
C GLY A 296 -15.59 14.31 -19.08
N GLY A 297 -15.47 14.91 -17.90
CA GLY A 297 -16.56 15.64 -17.24
C GLY A 297 -17.44 14.82 -16.29
N GLY A 298 -18.63 15.33 -15.98
CA GLY A 298 -19.51 14.78 -14.93
C GLY A 298 -19.14 15.23 -13.51
N PRO A 299 -19.89 14.80 -12.47
CA PRO A 299 -19.72 15.29 -11.10
C PRO A 299 -18.32 15.08 -10.51
N TYR A 300 -17.70 13.94 -10.84
CA TYR A 300 -16.37 13.55 -10.36
C TYR A 300 -15.27 13.67 -11.42
N ASN A 301 -15.58 14.34 -12.54
CA ASN A 301 -14.72 14.46 -13.73
C ASN A 301 -14.26 13.11 -14.28
N TYR A 302 -15.14 12.09 -14.25
CA TYR A 302 -14.87 10.77 -14.78
C TYR A 302 -16.03 10.32 -15.67
N ASN A 303 -15.70 9.76 -16.83
CA ASN A 303 -16.66 9.24 -17.80
C ASN A 303 -16.05 8.03 -18.51
N VAL A 304 -16.72 6.88 -18.45
CA VAL A 304 -16.24 5.62 -19.06
C VAL A 304 -16.06 5.70 -20.57
N SER A 305 -16.80 6.56 -21.27
CA SER A 305 -16.68 6.75 -22.72
C SER A 305 -15.71 7.87 -23.10
N ALA A 306 -15.14 8.56 -22.11
CA ALA A 306 -14.23 9.68 -22.28
C ALA A 306 -13.20 9.70 -21.14
N VAL A 307 -12.47 8.58 -21.01
CA VAL A 307 -11.39 8.41 -20.04
C VAL A 307 -10.17 9.27 -20.40
N CYS A 308 -9.30 9.54 -19.42
CA CYS A 308 -8.08 10.31 -19.63
C CYS A 308 -7.25 9.76 -20.80
N GLY A 309 -6.69 10.66 -21.63
CA GLY A 309 -5.91 10.31 -22.82
C GLY A 309 -6.73 10.12 -24.11
N LEU A 310 -8.07 9.99 -24.03
CA LEU A 310 -8.91 9.95 -25.23
C LEU A 310 -9.06 11.34 -25.90
N PRO A 311 -9.32 11.39 -27.23
CA PRO A 311 -9.56 12.64 -27.94
C PRO A 311 -10.69 13.46 -27.30
N GLY A 312 -10.44 14.76 -27.09
CA GLY A 312 -11.40 15.68 -26.47
C GLY A 312 -11.40 15.66 -24.94
N VAL A 313 -10.58 14.83 -24.30
CA VAL A 313 -10.39 14.80 -22.85
C VAL A 313 -9.17 15.64 -22.47
N SER A 314 -9.32 16.49 -21.47
CA SER A 314 -8.25 17.38 -20.99
C SER A 314 -7.90 17.10 -19.53
N ALA A 315 -6.60 17.22 -19.21
CA ALA A 315 -6.13 17.29 -17.82
C ALA A 315 -6.25 18.70 -17.25
N CYS A 316 -6.32 18.77 -15.92
CA CYS A 316 -6.20 20.01 -15.17
C CYS A 316 -4.80 20.63 -15.34
N LYS A 317 -4.69 21.95 -15.12
CA LYS A 317 -3.42 22.69 -15.30
C LYS A 317 -2.36 22.33 -14.26
N ASP A 318 -2.78 22.10 -13.02
CA ASP A 318 -1.88 21.78 -11.91
C ASP A 318 -2.36 20.53 -11.17
N PRO A 319 -1.81 19.35 -11.48
CA PRO A 319 -2.21 18.10 -10.86
C PRO A 319 -1.92 18.02 -9.37
N SER A 320 -1.02 18.85 -8.83
CA SER A 320 -0.71 18.87 -7.39
C SER A 320 -1.89 19.37 -6.53
N THR A 321 -2.85 20.05 -7.17
CA THR A 321 -4.08 20.56 -6.53
C THR A 321 -5.22 19.53 -6.46
N TYR A 322 -5.01 18.32 -6.97
CA TYR A 322 -5.94 17.20 -6.93
C TYR A 322 -5.29 15.99 -6.26
N ALA A 323 -6.09 15.18 -5.55
CA ALA A 323 -5.57 13.89 -5.04
C ALA A 323 -5.68 12.75 -6.07
N ASN A 324 -6.65 12.84 -6.99
CA ASN A 324 -6.93 11.81 -7.99
C ASN A 324 -6.58 12.29 -9.41
N TRP A 325 -5.90 11.45 -10.16
CA TRP A 325 -5.39 11.77 -11.50
C TRP A 325 -6.46 11.57 -12.58
N ASP A 326 -6.90 10.33 -12.82
CA ASP A 326 -7.70 9.95 -14.01
C ASP A 326 -9.05 9.29 -13.67
N GLY A 327 -9.42 9.31 -12.39
CA GLY A 327 -10.61 8.69 -11.84
C GLY A 327 -10.39 7.32 -11.24
N ILE A 328 -9.19 6.75 -11.38
CA ILE A 328 -8.77 5.48 -10.77
C ILE A 328 -7.51 5.71 -9.93
N HIS A 329 -6.49 6.33 -10.51
CA HIS A 329 -5.17 6.50 -9.92
C HIS A 329 -5.04 7.80 -9.14
N LEU A 330 -4.09 7.82 -8.20
CA LEU A 330 -3.77 9.03 -7.43
C LEU A 330 -2.79 9.91 -8.21
N THR A 331 -2.71 11.19 -7.86
CA THR A 331 -1.69 12.09 -8.41
C THR A 331 -0.32 11.81 -7.80
N GLU A 332 0.76 12.26 -8.46
CA GLU A 332 2.12 12.19 -7.91
C GLU A 332 2.21 12.82 -6.52
N ALA A 333 1.51 13.94 -6.29
CA ALA A 333 1.46 14.60 -4.99
C ALA A 333 0.87 13.69 -3.90
N SER A 334 -0.19 12.95 -4.20
CA SER A 334 -0.77 11.96 -3.30
C SER A 334 0.16 10.77 -3.06
N TYR A 335 0.73 10.17 -4.11
CA TYR A 335 1.67 9.06 -3.97
C TYR A 335 2.92 9.46 -3.17
N SER A 336 3.46 10.66 -3.38
CA SER A 336 4.60 11.18 -2.64
C SER A 336 4.33 11.26 -1.12
N ARG A 337 3.13 11.72 -0.74
CA ARG A 337 2.69 11.76 0.66
C ARG A 337 2.52 10.37 1.26
N ILE A 338 1.87 9.46 0.53
CA ILE A 338 1.67 8.07 0.96
C ILE A 338 3.02 7.37 1.13
N ALA A 339 3.89 7.46 0.13
CA ALA A 339 5.23 6.89 0.16
C ALA A 339 6.05 7.44 1.34
N THR A 340 5.96 8.74 1.61
CA THR A 340 6.60 9.34 2.80
C THR A 340 6.07 8.72 4.10
N GLY A 341 4.76 8.54 4.22
CA GLY A 341 4.15 7.92 5.38
C GLY A 341 4.42 6.42 5.51
N TRP A 342 4.66 5.71 4.41
CA TRP A 342 5.14 4.32 4.46
C TRP A 342 6.60 4.22 4.87
N LEU A 343 7.43 5.13 4.35
CA LEU A 343 8.85 5.17 4.67
C LEU A 343 9.07 5.52 6.14
N LYS A 344 8.41 6.56 6.64
CA LYS A 344 8.70 7.16 7.96
C LYS A 344 7.62 6.94 9.01
N GLY A 345 6.46 6.41 8.62
CA GLY A 345 5.25 6.38 9.43
C GLY A 345 4.34 7.59 9.15
N PRO A 346 3.03 7.51 9.50
CA PRO A 346 2.40 6.44 10.27
C PRO A 346 1.77 5.33 9.41
N TYR A 347 1.69 5.47 8.08
CA TYR A 347 0.89 4.60 7.21
C TYR A 347 1.56 3.26 6.84
N ALA A 348 2.56 2.82 7.59
CA ALA A 348 3.09 1.47 7.45
C ALA A 348 3.47 0.90 8.82
N HIS A 349 3.21 -0.38 8.99
CA HIS A 349 3.36 -1.07 10.25
C HIS A 349 4.24 -2.30 10.05
N PRO A 350 5.48 -2.34 10.59
CA PRO A 350 6.25 -1.16 11.00
C PRO A 350 6.63 -0.27 9.78
N PRO A 351 7.02 1.01 9.95
CA PRO A 351 7.50 1.85 8.85
C PRO A 351 8.67 1.21 8.10
N ILE A 352 8.80 1.43 6.78
CA ILE A 352 9.83 0.80 5.94
C ILE A 352 11.24 1.26 6.34
N GLN A 353 11.42 2.53 6.67
CA GLN A 353 12.66 3.01 7.28
C GLN A 353 12.55 2.84 8.79
N ASN A 354 13.34 1.90 9.33
CA ASN A 354 13.54 1.86 10.77
C ASN A 354 14.32 3.12 11.20
N LEU A 355 13.62 4.13 11.70
CA LEU A 355 14.19 5.31 12.37
C LEU A 355 14.52 4.90 13.80
N SER A 356 15.67 4.25 14.00
CA SER A 356 16.13 3.76 15.30
C SER A 356 16.51 4.87 16.31
N HIS A 357 15.89 6.04 16.23
CA HIS A 357 16.13 7.19 17.13
C HIS A 357 14.87 7.96 17.57
N ILE A 358 13.66 7.49 17.23
CA ILE A 358 12.44 8.00 17.88
C ILE A 358 12.01 6.93 18.87
N PRO A 359 11.85 7.23 20.18
CA PRO A 359 11.32 6.27 21.14
C PRO A 359 10.01 5.72 20.57
N TYR A 360 9.98 4.41 20.39
CA TYR A 360 8.78 3.68 20.03
C TYR A 360 7.76 3.97 21.14
N ILE A 361 6.82 4.87 20.91
CA ILE A 361 5.63 4.97 21.76
C ILE A 361 4.85 3.70 21.44
N GLU A 362 4.73 2.84 22.46
CA GLU A 362 3.92 1.63 22.38
C GLU A 362 2.55 1.93 21.77
N HIS A 363 2.10 1.01 20.91
CA HIS A 363 0.85 1.07 20.18
C HIS A 363 -0.32 1.55 21.05
N LYS A 364 -0.99 2.64 20.63
CA LYS A 364 -2.41 2.81 20.98
C LYS A 364 -3.19 1.75 20.22
N CYS A 365 -3.75 0.79 20.96
CA CYS A 365 -4.74 -0.14 20.43
C CYS A 365 -5.93 0.65 19.88
N TYR A 366 -6.19 0.57 18.58
CA TYR A 366 -7.43 1.04 17.98
C TYR A 366 -8.55 0.07 18.34
N TYR A 367 -9.54 0.56 19.10
CA TYR A 367 -10.84 -0.08 19.26
C TYR A 367 -11.90 1.01 19.04
N GLU A 368 -12.62 0.97 17.91
CA GLU A 368 -13.87 1.72 17.76
C GLU A 368 -14.98 0.94 18.46
N HIS A 369 -15.48 1.49 19.57
CA HIS A 369 -16.66 0.96 20.25
C HIS A 369 -17.90 1.66 19.71
N LEU A 370 -18.68 0.95 18.88
CA LEU A 370 -20.02 1.38 18.46
C LEU A 370 -20.99 1.34 19.65
N ARG A 371 -21.18 2.46 20.36
CA ARG A 371 -22.44 2.78 21.06
C ARG A 371 -22.72 4.27 20.94
N GLY A 372 -23.96 4.59 20.56
CA GLY A 372 -24.38 5.91 20.10
C GLY A 372 -24.26 7.05 21.12
N GLY A 373 -24.11 8.26 20.57
CA GLY A 373 -24.39 9.53 21.23
C GLY A 373 -23.18 10.25 21.84
N GLY A 374 -22.79 11.38 21.23
CA GLY A 374 -22.05 12.46 21.89
C GLY A 374 -20.53 12.45 21.68
N VAL A 375 -20.03 13.49 21.00
CA VAL A 375 -18.60 13.82 20.86
C VAL A 375 -18.11 14.49 22.14
N LEU A 376 -17.04 13.97 22.73
CA LEU A 376 -16.17 14.70 23.66
C LEU A 376 -14.71 14.41 23.30
N ILE A 377 -14.02 15.45 22.82
CA ILE A 377 -12.57 15.46 22.63
C ILE A 377 -11.97 15.85 23.98
N GLY A 378 -11.26 14.94 24.62
CA GLY A 378 -10.47 15.19 25.82
C GLY A 378 -9.21 14.32 25.80
N PHE A 379 -8.05 14.97 25.90
CA PHE A 379 -6.78 14.29 26.15
C PHE A 379 -6.64 14.09 27.65
N ASP A 380 -6.46 12.85 28.11
CA ASP A 380 -5.79 12.61 29.39
C ASP A 380 -5.15 11.22 29.47
N HIS A 381 -4.09 11.14 30.27
CA HIS A 381 -3.25 9.96 30.51
C HIS A 381 -3.93 8.91 31.42
N ASP A 382 -3.43 7.67 31.37
CA ASP A 382 -3.67 6.51 32.26
C ASP A 382 -4.70 5.42 31.83
N TYR A 383 -4.21 4.18 31.64
CA TYR A 383 -4.99 2.96 31.36
C TYR A 383 -5.00 2.03 32.59
N CYS A 384 -6.16 1.81 33.19
CA CYS A 384 -6.51 0.60 33.97
C CYS A 384 -8.03 0.39 33.97
N GLU A 385 -8.53 -0.70 33.39
CA GLU A 385 -9.91 -1.16 33.59
C GLU A 385 -9.93 -2.33 34.60
N GLY A 386 -10.50 -2.08 35.79
CA GLY A 386 -11.22 -3.04 36.65
C GLY A 386 -10.46 -4.21 37.31
N CYS A 387 -10.28 -4.15 38.64
CA CYS A 387 -10.05 -5.33 39.49
C CYS A 387 -11.39 -5.86 40.04
N TRP A 388 -11.65 -7.16 39.96
CA TRP A 388 -12.83 -7.78 40.60
C TRP A 388 -12.43 -8.46 41.92
N SER A 389 -13.17 -8.16 42.99
CA SER A 389 -13.08 -8.85 44.29
C SER A 389 -14.24 -9.83 44.41
N ALA A 390 -13.96 -11.10 44.64
CA ALA A 390 -14.93 -11.97 45.31
C ALA A 390 -14.86 -11.66 46.82
N ALA A 391 -16.01 -11.72 47.51
CA ALA A 391 -16.08 -11.41 48.93
C ALA A 391 -15.19 -12.39 49.75
N GLY A 392 -14.20 -11.84 50.45
CA GLY A 392 -13.39 -12.56 51.44
C GLY A 392 -12.00 -12.98 50.94
N GLY A 393 -11.02 -12.07 51.05
CA GLY A 393 -9.61 -12.41 51.28
C GLY A 393 -8.70 -12.54 50.05
N PHE A 394 -7.76 -11.57 49.95
CA PHE A 394 -6.54 -11.51 49.12
C PHE A 394 -6.67 -11.52 47.58
N VAL A 395 -6.03 -10.53 46.96
CA VAL A 395 -5.88 -10.37 45.51
C VAL A 395 -4.79 -11.32 45.00
N THR A 396 -5.10 -12.19 44.04
CA THR A 396 -4.11 -13.12 43.45
C THR A 396 -3.90 -13.00 41.94
N SER A 397 -4.61 -12.16 41.18
CA SER A 397 -4.31 -11.94 39.75
C SER A 397 -4.93 -10.67 39.16
N CYS A 398 -4.19 -9.92 38.35
CA CYS A 398 -4.71 -8.88 37.46
C CYS A 398 -4.50 -9.31 35.99
N LEU A 399 -5.53 -9.22 35.15
CA LEU A 399 -5.44 -9.47 33.71
C LEU A 399 -4.96 -8.20 33.00
N CYS A 400 -3.67 -8.14 32.66
CA CYS A 400 -3.15 -7.15 31.72
C CYS A 400 -3.30 -7.69 30.29
N GLY A 401 -4.14 -7.05 29.49
CA GLY A 401 -4.39 -7.38 28.09
C GLY A 401 -3.22 -7.00 27.17
N CYS A 402 -2.08 -7.67 27.32
CA CYS A 402 -1.07 -7.87 26.27
C CYS A 402 -0.16 -9.00 26.76
N GLY A 403 -0.30 -10.19 26.16
CA GLY A 403 0.25 -11.43 26.69
C GLY A 403 1.73 -11.37 27.12
N ARG A 404 1.96 -11.31 28.44
CA ARG A 404 3.09 -11.88 29.18
C ARG A 404 2.63 -12.11 30.62
N LEU A 405 2.62 -13.37 31.07
CA LEU A 405 2.64 -13.69 32.50
C LEU A 405 4.00 -13.25 33.06
N VAL A 406 4.00 -12.39 34.08
CA VAL A 406 5.17 -12.14 34.91
C VAL A 406 4.95 -12.89 36.22
N GLU A 407 5.44 -14.13 36.31
CA GLU A 407 5.66 -14.77 37.61
C GLU A 407 6.86 -14.08 38.27
N ARG A 408 6.75 -13.74 39.56
CA ARG A 408 7.88 -13.30 40.38
C ARG A 408 8.07 -14.26 41.54
N LEU A 409 9.27 -14.82 41.59
CA LEU A 409 9.85 -15.66 42.64
C LEU A 409 9.89 -14.97 44.01
N GLU A 410 9.85 -15.80 45.05
CA GLU A 410 9.78 -15.50 46.48
C GLU A 410 11.04 -14.82 47.08
N SER A 411 10.78 -14.12 48.19
CA SER A 411 11.49 -14.20 49.49
C SER A 411 12.23 -12.95 50.03
N TRP A 412 12.20 -12.89 51.38
CA TRP A 412 12.81 -11.99 52.38
C TRP A 412 12.14 -10.62 52.63
N SER A 413 11.99 -10.09 53.86
CA SER A 413 11.91 -10.57 55.26
C SER A 413 11.72 -9.32 56.13
N SER A 414 10.74 -9.36 57.06
CA SER A 414 10.66 -8.70 58.38
C SER A 414 11.22 -7.27 58.61
N SER A 415 10.38 -6.37 59.15
CA SER A 415 10.47 -5.85 60.54
C SER A 415 9.52 -4.65 60.72
N THR A 416 8.43 -4.84 61.48
CA THR A 416 8.09 -4.20 62.78
C THR A 416 7.75 -2.71 62.75
N GLY A 417 6.54 -2.40 63.23
CA GLY A 417 6.02 -1.07 63.53
C GLY A 417 4.50 -1.10 63.56
#